data_AF-A0A946LHL7-F1
#
_entry.id   AF-A0A946LHL7-F1
#
_cell.length_a   1.000
_cell.length_b   1.000
_cell.length_c   1.000
_cell.angle_alpha   90.00
_cell.angle_beta   90.00
_cell.angle_gamma   90.00
#
_symmetry.space_group_name_H-M   'P 1'
#
loop_
_entity.id
_entity.type
_entity.pdbx_description
1 polymer ?
#
loop_
_entity_poly.entity_id
_entity_poly.type
_entity_poly.pdbx_seq_one_letter_code
_entity_poly.pdbx_strand_id
1 'polypeptide(L)'
;MAKPRVFISSTFYDLRYVREDLERFVKEMGYESVRHETGSIPYSKETPLEESAYQEVTQSDIIVCIVGGRYGSDSSTREGSITQNELKEALKKRIQVYVFVEQNVLSEYSTYLQNKENENIRYGHADNVAVYKFIEEIYALPQNNPITPFATSSEIASFLKIQWAGLFQKFLQEQKRISELQVLDEMTGVASTLKELVTFLTEDRKNSDDAIKSIIFANHPAFRAFAKVTQTNYRVFFTNRKELNDWITARNFKAISHVEWDSDSLSEWSNPNQEGYVKLTYDIFDKDGRLIPMTDNEWDDKWLQKKNPSSRRIPPPDDDIPF
;
A
#
# COMPACT_ATOMS: atom_id res chain seq x y z
N MET A 1 -6.42 10.68 19.52
CA MET A 1 -6.59 9.69 18.43
C MET A 1 -8.06 9.33 18.36
N ALA A 2 -8.62 9.16 17.17
CA ALA A 2 -9.99 8.66 17.02
C ALA A 2 -10.04 7.20 17.49
N LYS A 3 -10.99 6.87 18.35
CA LYS A 3 -11.23 5.50 18.84
C LYS A 3 -12.45 4.95 18.12
N PRO A 4 -12.46 3.68 17.69
CA PRO A 4 -13.67 3.04 17.20
C PRO A 4 -14.80 3.15 18.22
N ARG A 5 -15.98 3.58 17.76
CA ARG A 5 -17.19 3.71 18.57
C ARG A 5 -18.05 2.46 18.41
N VAL A 6 -18.30 1.77 19.51
CA VAL A 6 -19.06 0.52 19.57
C VAL A 6 -20.37 0.74 20.31
N PHE A 7 -21.48 0.67 19.57
CA PHE A 7 -22.82 0.76 20.13
C PHE A 7 -23.29 -0.61 20.62
N ILE A 8 -23.69 -0.71 21.89
CA ILE A 8 -24.22 -1.94 22.48
C ILE A 8 -25.74 -1.85 22.56
N SER A 9 -26.42 -2.54 21.63
CA SER A 9 -27.87 -2.65 21.55
C SER A 9 -28.33 -3.99 22.14
N SER A 10 -29.41 -3.99 22.91
CA SER A 10 -30.01 -5.24 23.37
C SER A 10 -31.50 -5.10 23.66
N THR A 11 -32.22 -6.23 23.63
CA THR A 11 -33.51 -6.31 24.31
C THR A 11 -33.28 -6.19 25.82
N PHE A 12 -34.12 -5.43 26.54
CA PHE A 12 -33.74 -4.82 27.83
C PHE A 12 -34.20 -5.64 29.06
N TYR A 13 -33.49 -5.47 30.20
CA TYR A 13 -33.63 -6.08 31.54
C TYR A 13 -32.92 -7.42 31.84
N ASP A 14 -33.03 -8.44 30.99
CA ASP A 14 -32.42 -9.77 31.19
C ASP A 14 -30.90 -9.75 30.94
N LEU A 15 -30.42 -8.86 30.08
CA LEU A 15 -29.02 -8.81 29.62
C LEU A 15 -28.13 -7.79 30.34
N ARG A 16 -28.55 -7.24 31.49
CA ARG A 16 -27.81 -6.17 32.18
C ARG A 16 -26.34 -6.53 32.45
N TYR A 17 -26.08 -7.73 32.99
CA TYR A 17 -24.73 -8.19 33.29
C TYR A 17 -23.90 -8.36 32.02
N VAL A 18 -24.51 -8.90 30.96
CA VAL A 18 -23.85 -9.08 29.66
C VAL A 18 -23.42 -7.72 29.09
N ARG A 19 -24.27 -6.70 29.19
CA ARG A 19 -23.96 -5.34 28.72
C ARG A 19 -22.83 -4.69 29.52
N GLU A 20 -22.83 -4.82 30.85
CA GLU A 20 -21.78 -4.28 31.72
C GLU A 20 -20.42 -4.94 31.43
N ASP A 21 -20.39 -6.26 31.24
CA ASP A 21 -19.17 -6.98 30.86
C ASP A 21 -18.67 -6.59 29.47
N LEU A 22 -19.57 -6.43 28.50
CA LEU A 22 -19.19 -6.00 27.16
C LEU A 22 -18.69 -4.56 27.13
N GLU A 23 -19.28 -3.65 27.92
CA GLU A 23 -18.75 -2.29 28.05
C GLU A 23 -17.31 -2.32 28.57
N ARG A 24 -17.05 -3.13 29.61
CA ARG A 24 -15.70 -3.30 30.18
C ARG A 24 -14.73 -3.81 29.12
N PHE A 25 -15.11 -4.87 28.40
CA PHE A 25 -14.32 -5.44 27.31
C PHE A 25 -14.02 -4.42 26.21
N VAL A 26 -15.02 -3.65 25.74
CA VAL A 26 -14.84 -2.61 24.71
C VAL A 26 -13.83 -1.56 25.18
N LYS A 27 -13.93 -1.11 26.43
CA LYS A 27 -12.98 -0.15 27.02
C LYS A 27 -11.58 -0.73 27.16
N GLU A 28 -11.45 -1.99 27.56
CA GLU A 28 -10.16 -2.70 27.67
C GLU A 28 -9.46 -2.85 26.30
N MET A 29 -10.22 -3.01 25.22
CA MET A 29 -9.71 -3.00 23.84
C MET A 29 -9.26 -1.61 23.37
N GLY A 30 -9.51 -0.56 24.16
CA GLY A 30 -9.15 0.82 23.84
C GLY A 30 -10.20 1.56 23.01
N TYR A 31 -11.40 1.00 22.87
CA TYR A 31 -12.51 1.56 22.08
C TYR A 31 -13.45 2.40 22.93
N GLU A 32 -14.34 3.15 22.29
CA GLU A 32 -15.40 3.90 22.95
C GLU A 32 -16.67 3.06 22.98
N SER A 33 -17.23 2.83 24.16
CA SER A 33 -18.51 2.12 24.31
C SER A 33 -19.65 3.14 24.41
N VAL A 34 -20.66 2.97 23.56
CA VAL A 34 -21.87 3.78 23.54
C VAL A 34 -23.05 2.92 24.00
N ARG A 35 -23.75 3.40 25.04
CA ARG A 35 -24.95 2.78 25.60
C ARG A 35 -25.98 3.86 25.93
N HIS A 36 -27.27 3.53 25.80
CA HIS A 36 -28.33 4.49 26.08
C HIS A 36 -28.46 4.77 27.59
N GLU A 37 -28.16 3.79 28.45
CA GLU A 37 -28.43 3.84 29.89
C GLU A 37 -27.36 4.56 30.72
N THR A 38 -26.14 4.74 30.20
CA THR A 38 -25.02 5.32 30.96
C THR A 38 -24.94 6.84 30.88
N GLY A 39 -25.93 7.50 30.29
CA GLY A 39 -25.92 8.97 30.10
C GLY A 39 -24.86 9.43 29.09
N SER A 40 -24.35 8.51 28.26
CA SER A 40 -23.36 8.78 27.21
C SER A 40 -23.97 9.42 25.96
N ILE A 41 -25.30 9.57 25.92
CA ILE A 41 -26.07 10.10 24.80
C ILE A 41 -26.65 11.47 25.19
N PRO A 42 -26.37 12.54 24.43
CA PRO A 42 -27.00 13.84 24.68
C PRO A 42 -28.49 13.77 24.30
N TYR A 43 -29.37 13.97 25.28
CA TYR A 43 -30.81 14.01 25.03
C TYR A 43 -31.25 15.41 24.59
N SER A 44 -32.03 15.45 23.52
CA SER A 44 -32.74 16.67 23.11
C SER A 44 -33.94 16.90 24.03
N LYS A 45 -34.28 18.18 24.27
CA LYS A 45 -35.54 18.55 24.95
C LYS A 45 -36.76 18.41 24.03
N GLU A 46 -36.53 18.33 22.71
CA GLU A 46 -37.58 18.47 21.70
C GLU A 46 -37.99 17.13 21.07
N THR A 47 -37.21 16.06 21.25
CA THR A 47 -37.46 14.74 20.63
C THR A 47 -37.50 13.61 21.66
N PRO A 48 -38.24 12.51 21.38
CA PRO A 48 -38.21 11.30 22.20
C PRO A 48 -36.79 10.74 22.37
N LEU A 49 -36.53 10.09 23.51
CA LEU A 49 -35.20 9.55 23.88
C LEU A 49 -34.67 8.55 22.84
N GLU A 50 -35.56 7.78 22.22
CA GLU A 50 -35.21 6.79 21.20
C GLU A 50 -34.62 7.41 19.93
N GLU A 51 -35.02 8.64 19.56
CA GLU A 51 -34.43 9.32 18.39
C GLU A 51 -32.97 9.71 18.63
N SER A 52 -32.62 10.10 19.86
CA SER A 52 -31.22 10.31 20.24
C SER A 52 -30.41 9.02 20.16
N ALA A 53 -30.99 7.87 20.54
CA ALA A 53 -30.33 6.57 20.40
C ALA A 53 -30.10 6.22 18.92
N TYR A 54 -31.09 6.42 18.05
CA TYR A 54 -30.95 6.19 16.61
C TYR A 54 -29.86 7.08 16.00
N GLN A 55 -29.76 8.34 16.41
CA GLN A 55 -28.70 9.24 15.96
C GLN A 55 -27.31 8.74 16.37
N GLU A 56 -27.15 8.30 17.62
CA GLU A 56 -25.87 7.75 18.09
C GLU A 56 -25.48 6.45 17.37
N VAL A 57 -26.45 5.61 17.02
CA VAL A 57 -26.20 4.46 16.15
C VAL A 57 -25.56 4.91 14.84
N THR A 58 -26.09 5.95 14.18
CA THR A 58 -25.54 6.42 12.90
C THR A 58 -24.12 6.99 12.98
N GLN A 59 -23.67 7.37 14.18
CA GLN A 59 -22.33 7.91 14.43
C GLN A 59 -21.35 6.85 14.97
N SER A 60 -21.78 5.60 15.08
CA SER A 60 -20.97 4.49 15.56
C SER A 60 -20.33 3.73 14.41
N ASP A 61 -19.15 3.15 14.66
CA ASP A 61 -18.43 2.36 13.66
C ASP A 61 -18.88 0.89 13.66
N ILE A 62 -19.28 0.39 14.83
CA ILE A 62 -19.71 -0.99 15.06
C ILE A 62 -20.96 -0.99 15.91
N ILE A 63 -21.92 -1.87 15.59
CA ILE A 63 -23.04 -2.22 16.46
C ILE A 63 -22.93 -3.68 16.90
N VAL A 64 -23.08 -3.90 18.20
CA VAL A 64 -23.24 -5.22 18.81
C VAL A 64 -24.69 -5.31 19.27
N CYS A 65 -25.48 -6.11 18.56
CA CYS A 65 -26.89 -6.35 18.85
C CYS A 65 -27.05 -7.68 19.60
N ILE A 66 -27.68 -7.64 20.77
CA ILE A 66 -27.86 -8.80 21.64
C ILE A 66 -29.35 -9.05 21.84
N VAL A 67 -29.83 -10.20 21.40
CA VAL A 67 -31.23 -10.60 21.46
C VAL A 67 -31.40 -11.63 22.56
N GLY A 68 -32.11 -11.25 23.62
CA GLY A 68 -32.52 -12.12 24.72
C GLY A 68 -33.93 -12.66 24.54
N GLY A 69 -34.44 -13.32 25.59
CA GLY A 69 -35.80 -13.87 25.61
C GLY A 69 -36.89 -12.81 25.77
N ARG A 70 -36.53 -11.59 26.19
CA ARG A 70 -37.48 -10.48 26.30
C ARG A 70 -37.55 -9.68 25.02
N TYR A 71 -38.74 -9.22 24.64
CA TYR A 71 -38.93 -8.33 23.50
C TYR A 71 -38.33 -6.93 23.72
N GLY A 72 -38.31 -6.46 24.97
CA GLY A 72 -37.84 -5.12 25.32
C GLY A 72 -38.96 -4.08 25.24
N SER A 73 -38.64 -2.89 24.71
CA SER A 73 -39.56 -1.75 24.63
C SER A 73 -39.99 -1.48 23.20
N ASP A 74 -41.29 -1.28 22.99
CA ASP A 74 -41.82 -0.76 21.73
C ASP A 74 -41.33 0.67 21.49
N SER A 75 -41.08 0.98 20.22
CA SER A 75 -40.77 2.33 19.78
C SER A 75 -42.03 3.19 19.81
N SER A 76 -41.92 4.42 20.30
CA SER A 76 -43.05 5.37 20.33
C SER A 76 -43.20 6.12 19.00
N THR A 77 -42.14 6.20 18.20
CA THR A 77 -42.10 6.93 16.92
C THR A 77 -42.18 6.03 15.69
N ARG A 78 -41.88 4.73 15.82
CA ARG A 78 -41.72 3.80 14.69
C ARG A 78 -42.34 2.45 15.01
N GLU A 79 -42.62 1.67 13.96
CA GLU A 79 -43.10 0.29 14.14
C GLU A 79 -41.99 -0.63 14.66
N GLY A 80 -42.35 -1.53 15.57
CA GLY A 80 -41.44 -2.49 16.21
C GLY A 80 -40.71 -1.93 17.44
N SER A 81 -39.81 -2.74 18.00
CA SER A 81 -39.02 -2.40 19.18
C SER A 81 -37.94 -1.36 18.89
N ILE A 82 -37.47 -0.68 19.95
CA ILE A 82 -36.33 0.23 19.87
C ILE A 82 -35.10 -0.50 19.31
N THR A 83 -34.79 -1.69 19.82
CA THR A 83 -33.67 -2.55 19.38
C THR A 83 -33.76 -2.92 17.90
N GLN A 84 -34.97 -3.24 17.41
CA GLN A 84 -35.21 -3.47 15.98
C GLN A 84 -34.86 -2.24 15.14
N ASN A 85 -35.29 -1.06 15.58
CA ASN A 85 -35.06 0.18 14.86
C ASN A 85 -33.58 0.61 14.90
N GLU A 86 -32.88 0.40 16.02
CA GLU A 86 -31.42 0.57 16.13
C GLU A 86 -30.69 -0.29 15.10
N LEU A 87 -31.04 -1.58 15.00
CA LEU A 87 -30.44 -2.49 14.02
C LEU A 87 -30.75 -2.06 12.58
N LYS A 88 -31.99 -1.67 12.28
CA LYS A 88 -32.41 -1.20 10.96
C LYS A 88 -31.63 0.06 10.54
N GLU A 89 -31.43 1.02 11.45
CA GLU A 89 -30.65 2.23 11.17
C GLU A 89 -29.17 1.91 10.92
N ALA A 90 -28.57 1.00 11.69
CA ALA A 90 -27.19 0.58 11.46
C ALA A 90 -27.00 -0.04 10.07
N LEU A 91 -27.90 -0.92 9.65
CA LEU A 91 -27.87 -1.57 8.34
C LEU A 91 -28.05 -0.56 7.21
N LYS A 92 -28.96 0.40 7.36
CA LYS A 92 -29.20 1.48 6.40
C LYS A 92 -27.95 2.34 6.18
N LYS A 93 -27.17 2.57 7.25
CA LYS A 93 -25.91 3.31 7.21
C LYS A 93 -24.69 2.46 6.86
N ARG A 94 -24.87 1.15 6.62
CA ARG A 94 -23.80 0.17 6.34
C ARG A 94 -22.73 0.12 7.44
N ILE A 95 -23.16 0.28 8.68
CA ILE A 95 -22.32 0.11 9.86
C ILE A 95 -22.02 -1.39 10.05
N GLN A 96 -20.85 -1.73 10.60
CA GLN A 96 -20.51 -3.12 10.87
C GLN A 96 -21.39 -3.68 11.99
N VAL A 97 -22.17 -4.71 11.69
CA VAL A 97 -23.12 -5.34 12.62
C VAL A 97 -22.60 -6.68 13.10
N TYR A 98 -22.74 -6.96 14.39
CA TYR A 98 -22.65 -8.29 14.99
C TYR A 98 -23.92 -8.60 15.77
N VAL A 99 -24.58 -9.71 15.44
CA VAL A 99 -25.82 -10.12 16.09
C VAL A 99 -25.58 -11.37 16.92
N PHE A 100 -25.94 -11.28 18.20
CA PHE A 100 -25.87 -12.37 19.17
C PHE A 100 -27.27 -12.70 19.66
N VAL A 101 -27.62 -13.98 19.69
CA VAL A 101 -28.92 -14.46 20.20
C VAL A 101 -28.68 -15.44 21.34
N GLU A 102 -29.41 -15.33 22.43
CA GLU A 102 -29.27 -16.27 23.54
C GLU A 102 -29.54 -17.71 23.07
N GLN A 103 -28.68 -18.64 23.46
CA GLN A 103 -28.71 -20.04 22.98
C GLN A 103 -30.08 -20.70 23.19
N ASN A 104 -30.74 -20.46 24.33
CA ASN A 104 -32.05 -21.06 24.64
C ASN A 104 -33.15 -20.52 23.72
N VAL A 105 -33.14 -19.21 23.48
CA VAL A 105 -34.07 -18.52 22.57
C VAL A 105 -33.88 -19.00 21.14
N LEU A 106 -32.63 -19.10 20.69
CA LEU A 106 -32.33 -19.58 19.35
C LEU A 106 -32.67 -21.07 19.17
N SER A 107 -32.53 -21.87 20.22
CA SER A 107 -32.92 -23.29 20.16
C SER A 107 -34.44 -23.43 20.01
N GLU A 108 -35.22 -22.65 20.77
CA GLU A 108 -36.69 -22.65 20.69
C GLU A 108 -37.23 -22.00 19.41
N TYR A 109 -36.47 -21.12 18.77
CA TYR A 109 -36.82 -20.55 17.47
C TYR A 109 -37.09 -21.63 16.41
N SER A 110 -36.38 -22.77 16.46
CA SER A 110 -36.64 -23.91 15.57
C SER A 110 -38.04 -24.51 15.77
N THR A 111 -38.51 -24.55 17.02
CA THR A 111 -39.87 -24.96 17.38
C THR A 111 -40.90 -23.92 16.91
N TYR A 112 -40.60 -22.63 17.03
CA TYR A 112 -41.44 -21.57 16.48
C TYR A 112 -41.64 -21.71 14.96
N LEU A 113 -40.58 -22.00 14.22
CA LEU A 113 -40.67 -22.17 12.76
C LEU A 113 -41.66 -23.27 12.34
N GLN A 114 -41.79 -24.33 13.13
CA GLN A 114 -42.71 -25.44 12.88
C GLN A 114 -44.15 -25.14 13.29
N ASN A 115 -44.37 -24.12 14.13
CA ASN A 115 -45.65 -23.83 14.78
C ASN A 115 -46.15 -22.40 14.49
N LYS A 116 -45.68 -21.76 13.41
CA LYS A 116 -46.02 -20.36 13.07
C LYS A 116 -47.51 -20.07 12.99
N GLU A 117 -48.28 -21.03 12.50
CA GLU A 117 -49.74 -20.90 12.31
C GLU A 117 -50.53 -21.26 13.57
N ASN A 118 -49.86 -21.76 14.62
CA ASN A 118 -50.52 -22.21 15.84
C ASN A 118 -50.43 -21.13 16.93
N GLU A 119 -51.50 -20.34 17.08
CA GLU A 119 -51.58 -19.28 18.09
C GLU A 119 -51.72 -19.81 19.54
N ASN A 120 -51.96 -21.12 19.72
CA ASN A 120 -52.19 -21.71 21.05
C ASN A 120 -50.92 -22.21 21.74
N ILE A 121 -49.78 -22.22 21.04
CA ILE A 121 -48.50 -22.64 21.61
C ILE A 121 -47.94 -21.54 22.50
N ARG A 122 -47.41 -21.92 23.66
CA ARG A 122 -46.68 -21.03 24.57
C ARG A 122 -45.21 -21.41 24.57
N TYR A 123 -44.38 -20.43 24.30
CA TYR A 123 -42.93 -20.57 24.31
C TYR A 123 -42.37 -20.30 25.71
N GLY A 124 -41.34 -21.04 26.10
CA GLY A 124 -40.76 -21.02 27.44
C GLY A 124 -39.56 -20.08 27.58
N HIS A 125 -38.85 -19.78 26.49
CA HIS A 125 -37.64 -18.96 26.46
C HIS A 125 -37.84 -17.58 25.86
N ALA A 126 -39.00 -17.27 25.25
CA ALA A 126 -39.37 -15.90 24.89
C ALA A 126 -40.68 -15.47 25.54
N ASP A 127 -40.74 -14.21 26.01
CA ASP A 127 -41.94 -13.62 26.62
C ASP A 127 -43.01 -13.23 25.58
N ASN A 128 -42.58 -12.98 24.35
CA ASN A 128 -43.43 -12.56 23.24
C ASN A 128 -42.96 -13.20 21.93
N VAL A 129 -43.91 -13.69 21.14
CA VAL A 129 -43.68 -14.26 19.79
C VAL A 129 -42.98 -13.26 18.86
N ALA A 130 -43.12 -11.96 19.12
CA ALA A 130 -42.42 -10.91 18.40
C ALA A 130 -40.88 -11.04 18.45
N VAL A 131 -40.31 -11.66 19.49
CA VAL A 131 -38.86 -11.97 19.55
C VAL A 131 -38.47 -12.92 18.42
N TYR A 132 -39.27 -13.97 18.17
CA TYR A 132 -38.99 -14.91 17.08
C TYR A 132 -39.25 -14.30 15.71
N LYS A 133 -40.27 -13.44 15.58
CA LYS A 133 -40.48 -12.64 14.36
C LYS A 133 -39.26 -11.76 14.09
N PHE A 134 -38.68 -11.16 15.11
CA PHE A 134 -37.46 -10.37 14.96
C PHE A 134 -36.27 -11.23 14.54
N ILE A 135 -36.06 -12.39 15.16
CA ILE A 135 -35.00 -13.33 14.75
C ILE A 135 -35.18 -13.74 13.26
N GLU A 136 -36.42 -14.01 12.85
CA GLU A 136 -36.77 -14.27 11.45
C GLU A 136 -36.45 -13.09 10.53
N GLU A 137 -36.80 -11.86 10.92
CA GLU A 137 -36.43 -10.66 10.18
C GLU A 137 -34.92 -10.54 10.00
N ILE A 138 -34.12 -10.86 11.03
CA ILE A 138 -32.66 -10.81 10.95
C ILE A 138 -32.12 -11.87 9.97
N TYR A 139 -32.65 -13.10 10.00
CA TYR A 139 -32.29 -14.15 9.04
C TYR A 139 -32.67 -13.80 7.59
N ALA A 140 -33.73 -13.01 7.39
CA ALA A 140 -34.18 -12.57 6.07
C ALA A 140 -33.34 -11.42 5.48
N LEU A 141 -32.42 -10.83 6.25
CA LEU A 141 -31.62 -9.71 5.78
C LEU A 141 -30.67 -10.15 4.64
N PRO A 142 -30.52 -9.34 3.57
CA PRO A 142 -29.71 -9.69 2.40
C PRO A 142 -28.19 -9.58 2.65
N GLN A 143 -27.78 -8.96 3.76
CA GLN A 143 -26.38 -8.81 4.14
C GLN A 143 -25.94 -9.99 5.01
N ASN A 144 -24.72 -10.49 4.78
CA ASN A 144 -24.14 -11.64 5.48
C ASN A 144 -23.83 -11.30 6.95
N ASN A 145 -24.87 -11.18 7.76
CA ASN A 145 -24.81 -10.90 9.19
C ASN A 145 -24.80 -12.24 9.92
N PRO A 146 -23.64 -12.71 10.43
CA PRO A 146 -23.59 -13.95 11.18
C PRO A 146 -24.39 -13.78 12.48
N ILE A 147 -25.50 -14.50 12.59
CA ILE A 147 -26.22 -14.67 13.85
C ILE A 147 -25.45 -15.70 14.67
N THR A 148 -24.91 -15.25 15.81
CA THR A 148 -24.05 -16.10 16.66
C THR A 148 -24.79 -16.41 17.95
N PRO A 149 -25.02 -17.68 18.30
CA PRO A 149 -25.57 -18.00 19.60
C PRO A 149 -24.57 -17.69 20.71
N PHE A 150 -25.06 -17.34 21.90
CA PHE A 150 -24.23 -17.20 23.09
C PHE A 150 -24.91 -17.79 24.33
N ALA A 151 -24.11 -18.31 25.24
CA ALA A 151 -24.53 -18.66 26.60
C ALA A 151 -23.95 -17.70 27.65
N THR A 152 -22.78 -17.09 27.37
CA THR A 152 -22.07 -16.22 28.32
C THR A 152 -21.54 -14.94 27.67
N SER A 153 -21.35 -13.88 28.46
CA SER A 153 -20.73 -12.62 27.99
C SER A 153 -19.29 -12.81 27.47
N SER A 154 -18.56 -13.76 28.07
CA SER A 154 -17.20 -14.10 27.67
C SER A 154 -17.11 -14.70 26.27
N GLU A 155 -18.12 -15.46 25.83
CA GLU A 155 -18.19 -15.98 24.46
C GLU A 155 -18.33 -14.85 23.45
N ILE A 156 -19.22 -13.89 23.72
CA ILE A 156 -19.41 -12.70 22.88
C ILE A 156 -18.09 -11.92 22.77
N ALA A 157 -17.43 -11.63 23.90
CA ALA A 157 -16.17 -10.89 23.92
C ALA A 157 -15.06 -11.63 23.15
N SER A 158 -14.95 -12.94 23.33
CA SER A 158 -13.96 -13.77 22.61
C SER A 158 -14.21 -13.78 21.10
N PHE A 159 -15.47 -13.90 20.70
CA PHE A 159 -15.85 -13.84 19.29
C PHE A 159 -15.51 -12.48 18.68
N LEU A 160 -15.94 -11.38 19.32
CA LEU A 160 -15.67 -10.02 18.86
C LEU A 160 -14.17 -9.76 18.74
N LYS A 161 -13.37 -10.21 19.72
CA LYS A 161 -11.92 -10.06 19.68
C LYS A 161 -11.29 -10.71 18.44
N ILE A 162 -11.73 -11.91 18.08
CA ILE A 162 -11.26 -12.61 16.87
C ILE A 162 -11.71 -11.87 15.62
N GLN A 163 -12.98 -11.47 15.55
CA GLN A 163 -13.53 -10.75 14.40
C GLN A 163 -12.81 -9.43 14.15
N TRP A 164 -12.61 -8.63 15.20
CA TRP A 164 -11.93 -7.34 15.10
C TRP A 164 -10.44 -7.50 14.77
N ALA A 165 -9.77 -8.52 15.30
CA ALA A 165 -8.40 -8.84 14.89
C ALA A 165 -8.34 -9.19 13.39
N GLY A 166 -9.33 -9.93 12.87
CA GLY A 166 -9.46 -10.24 11.44
C GLY A 166 -9.70 -9.00 10.58
N LEU A 167 -10.59 -8.10 11.00
CA LEU A 167 -10.83 -6.82 10.31
C LEU A 167 -9.57 -5.97 10.28
N PHE A 168 -8.85 -5.87 11.40
CA PHE A 168 -7.61 -5.10 11.47
C PHE A 168 -6.51 -5.71 10.60
N GLN A 169 -6.36 -7.04 10.62
CA GLN A 169 -5.42 -7.75 9.75
C GLN A 169 -5.74 -7.52 8.26
N LYS A 170 -7.02 -7.57 7.87
CA LYS A 170 -7.47 -7.29 6.51
C LYS A 170 -7.17 -5.84 6.10
N PHE A 171 -7.43 -4.88 6.98
CA PHE A 171 -7.10 -3.47 6.76
C PHE A 171 -5.60 -3.27 6.50
N LEU A 172 -4.72 -3.88 7.30
CA LEU A 172 -3.27 -3.79 7.10
C LEU A 172 -2.82 -4.41 5.76
N GLN A 173 -3.46 -5.50 5.33
CA GLN A 173 -3.19 -6.11 4.02
C GLN A 173 -3.65 -5.23 2.86
N GLU A 174 -4.85 -4.64 2.97
CA GLU A 174 -5.38 -3.72 1.97
C GLU A 174 -4.51 -2.46 1.86
N GLN A 175 -4.05 -1.91 2.97
CA GLN A 175 -3.13 -0.77 2.97
C GLN A 175 -1.82 -1.08 2.23
N LYS A 176 -1.25 -2.28 2.48
CA LYS A 176 -0.07 -2.74 1.73
C LYS A 176 -0.37 -2.84 0.23
N ARG A 177 -1.51 -3.42 -0.13
CA ARG A 177 -1.91 -3.57 -1.54
C ARG A 177 -2.16 -2.22 -2.23
N ILE A 178 -2.74 -1.25 -1.54
CA ILE A 178 -2.94 0.11 -2.08
C ILE A 178 -1.58 0.75 -2.38
N SER A 179 -0.59 0.60 -1.50
CA SER A 179 0.76 1.13 -1.77
C SER A 179 1.42 0.47 -2.98
N GLU A 180 1.21 -0.84 -3.19
CA GLU A 180 1.69 -1.55 -4.38
C GLU A 180 0.99 -1.06 -5.66
N LEU A 181 -0.32 -0.80 -5.60
CA LEU A 181 -1.10 -0.27 -6.72
C LEU A 181 -0.71 1.18 -7.07
N GLN A 182 -0.40 2.03 -6.09
CA GLN A 182 0.10 3.39 -6.33
C GLN A 182 1.43 3.38 -7.09
N VAL A 183 2.35 2.48 -6.72
CA VAL A 183 3.61 2.30 -7.46
C VAL A 183 3.36 1.84 -8.89
N LEU A 184 2.39 0.96 -9.11
CA LEU A 184 2.01 0.54 -10.47
C LEU A 184 1.38 1.69 -11.26
N ASP A 185 0.54 2.51 -10.65
CA ASP A 185 -0.07 3.69 -11.30
C ASP A 185 1.00 4.71 -11.70
N GLU A 186 1.95 5.00 -10.82
CA GLU A 186 3.14 5.82 -11.13
C GLU A 186 3.95 5.23 -12.30
N MET A 187 4.17 3.91 -12.32
CA MET A 187 4.83 3.24 -13.45
C MET A 187 4.04 3.36 -14.75
N THR A 188 2.70 3.25 -14.71
CA THR A 188 1.87 3.46 -15.89
C THR A 188 1.91 4.91 -16.37
N GLY A 189 1.96 5.88 -15.45
CA GLY A 189 2.16 7.30 -15.77
C GLY A 189 3.51 7.54 -16.43
N VAL A 190 4.60 6.96 -15.91
CA VAL A 190 5.92 7.02 -16.56
C VAL A 190 5.88 6.37 -17.94
N ALA A 191 5.24 5.22 -18.08
CA ALA A 191 5.11 4.53 -19.36
C ALA A 191 4.25 5.33 -20.37
N SER A 192 3.20 6.02 -19.93
CA SER A 192 2.40 6.89 -20.79
C SER A 192 3.17 8.14 -21.20
N THR A 193 3.93 8.77 -20.29
CA THR A 193 4.83 9.88 -20.64
C THR A 193 5.90 9.41 -21.64
N LEU A 194 6.49 8.22 -21.44
CA LEU A 194 7.42 7.64 -22.41
C LEU A 194 6.74 7.41 -23.77
N LYS A 195 5.50 6.91 -23.78
CA LYS A 195 4.73 6.71 -25.00
C LYS A 195 4.38 8.03 -25.69
N GLU A 196 4.03 9.08 -24.95
CA GLU A 196 3.77 10.43 -25.47
C GLU A 196 5.04 11.05 -26.02
N LEU A 197 6.17 10.91 -25.32
CA LEU A 197 7.48 11.33 -25.82
C LEU A 197 7.85 10.58 -27.10
N VAL A 198 7.65 9.26 -27.16
CA VAL A 198 7.87 8.48 -28.37
C VAL A 198 6.93 8.92 -29.48
N THR A 199 5.65 9.14 -29.18
CA THR A 199 4.65 9.64 -30.15
C THR A 199 5.06 11.00 -30.69
N PHE A 200 5.41 11.94 -29.82
CA PHE A 200 5.94 13.26 -30.17
C PHE A 200 7.19 13.15 -31.05
N LEU A 201 8.17 12.31 -30.68
CA LEU A 201 9.37 12.04 -31.48
C LEU A 201 9.05 11.38 -32.84
N THR A 202 7.95 10.62 -32.95
CA THR A 202 7.50 10.02 -34.21
C THR A 202 6.64 10.96 -35.07
N GLU A 203 5.88 11.88 -34.48
CA GLU A 203 5.07 12.88 -35.20
C GLU A 203 5.93 14.06 -35.69
N ASP A 204 6.97 14.45 -34.93
CA ASP A 204 7.98 15.44 -35.31
C ASP A 204 9.06 14.92 -36.28
N ARG A 205 8.83 13.76 -36.92
CA ARG A 205 9.66 13.16 -37.98
C ARG A 205 9.97 14.07 -39.19
N LYS A 206 9.47 15.31 -39.22
CA LYS A 206 9.86 16.31 -40.23
C LYS A 206 11.13 17.11 -39.86
N ASN A 207 11.62 17.10 -38.61
CA ASN A 207 12.80 17.86 -38.16
C ASN A 207 13.92 16.97 -37.53
N SER A 208 13.98 15.69 -37.90
CA SER A 208 14.34 14.56 -37.02
C SER A 208 15.81 14.31 -36.60
N ASP A 209 16.83 15.02 -37.07
CA ASP A 209 18.22 14.58 -36.81
C ASP A 209 18.83 15.05 -35.48
N ASP A 210 18.45 16.22 -34.97
CA ASP A 210 19.15 16.82 -33.82
C ASP A 210 18.62 16.34 -32.46
N ALA A 211 17.32 16.01 -32.38
CA ALA A 211 16.71 15.46 -31.17
C ALA A 211 17.11 13.99 -30.91
N ILE A 212 17.30 13.21 -31.98
CA ILE A 212 17.82 11.83 -31.87
C ILE A 212 19.28 11.86 -31.40
N LYS A 213 20.10 12.77 -31.97
CA LYS A 213 21.48 12.97 -31.52
C LYS A 213 21.57 13.34 -30.04
N SER A 214 20.72 14.24 -29.53
CA SER A 214 20.76 14.67 -28.12
C SER A 214 20.42 13.55 -27.13
N ILE A 215 19.53 12.62 -27.50
CA ILE A 215 19.19 11.45 -26.68
C ILE A 215 20.33 10.41 -26.69
N ILE A 216 20.93 10.15 -27.86
CA ILE A 216 22.11 9.27 -27.97
C ILE A 216 23.27 9.83 -27.14
N PHE A 217 23.49 11.15 -27.17
CA PHE A 217 24.51 11.82 -26.38
C PHE A 217 24.32 11.63 -24.88
N ALA A 218 23.09 11.72 -24.37
CA ALA A 218 22.84 11.59 -22.93
C ALA A 218 23.20 10.19 -22.38
N ASN A 219 23.08 9.14 -23.20
CA ASN A 219 23.30 7.75 -22.81
C ASN A 219 24.55 7.13 -23.46
N HIS A 220 25.51 7.95 -23.89
CA HIS A 220 26.68 7.49 -24.62
C HIS A 220 27.48 6.40 -23.84
N PRO A 221 27.79 5.24 -24.47
CA PRO A 221 28.45 4.09 -23.81
C PRO A 221 29.79 4.45 -23.12
N ALA A 222 30.56 5.36 -23.73
CA ALA A 222 31.83 5.84 -23.18
C ALA A 222 31.70 6.33 -21.72
N PHE A 223 30.58 6.93 -21.33
CA PHE A 223 30.40 7.41 -19.95
C PHE A 223 30.47 6.27 -18.94
N ARG A 224 29.82 5.14 -19.22
CA ARG A 224 29.85 3.96 -18.36
C ARG A 224 31.23 3.31 -18.39
N ALA A 225 31.86 3.24 -19.57
CA ALA A 225 33.20 2.68 -19.71
C ALA A 225 34.25 3.46 -18.90
N PHE A 226 34.28 4.79 -19.02
CA PHE A 226 35.17 5.64 -18.22
C PHE A 226 34.85 5.59 -16.73
N ALA A 227 33.57 5.54 -16.34
CA ALA A 227 33.19 5.36 -14.94
C ALA A 227 33.76 4.06 -14.36
N LYS A 228 33.64 2.95 -15.10
CA LYS A 228 34.13 1.63 -14.70
C LYS A 228 35.66 1.61 -14.55
N VAL A 229 36.38 2.13 -15.55
CA VAL A 229 37.84 2.09 -15.57
C VAL A 229 38.47 3.01 -14.52
N THR A 230 37.85 4.16 -14.26
CA THR A 230 38.31 5.11 -13.24
C THR A 230 37.76 4.84 -11.83
N GLN A 231 36.89 3.85 -11.67
CA GLN A 231 36.17 3.53 -10.42
C GLN A 231 35.35 4.73 -9.89
N THR A 232 34.68 5.46 -10.79
CA THR A 232 33.83 6.60 -10.44
C THR A 232 32.42 6.12 -10.06
N ASN A 233 31.97 6.40 -8.83
CA ASN A 233 30.67 5.96 -8.29
C ASN A 233 29.48 6.87 -8.67
N TYR A 234 29.66 7.79 -9.60
CA TYR A 234 28.64 8.73 -10.07
C TYR A 234 28.66 8.85 -11.59
N ARG A 235 27.59 9.42 -12.16
CA ARG A 235 27.42 9.57 -13.60
C ARG A 235 28.56 10.41 -14.20
N VAL A 236 29.18 9.88 -15.24
CA VAL A 236 30.17 10.58 -16.06
C VAL A 236 29.46 11.23 -17.24
N PHE A 237 29.90 12.43 -17.60
CA PHE A 237 29.35 13.17 -18.72
C PHE A 237 30.43 14.12 -19.28
N PHE A 238 30.58 14.12 -20.61
CA PHE A 238 31.41 15.05 -21.36
C PHE A 238 30.90 15.12 -22.80
N THR A 239 31.01 16.30 -23.41
CA THR A 239 30.51 16.57 -24.77
C THR A 239 31.62 16.71 -25.80
N ASN A 240 32.86 16.90 -25.34
CA ASN A 240 34.03 17.15 -26.18
C ASN A 240 35.32 16.65 -25.52
N ARG A 241 36.40 16.57 -26.32
CA ARG A 241 37.70 16.07 -25.89
C ARG A 241 38.30 16.88 -24.74
N LYS A 242 38.06 18.20 -24.72
CA LYS A 242 38.56 19.08 -23.65
C LYS A 242 37.92 18.73 -22.32
N GLU A 243 36.60 18.58 -22.26
CA GLU A 243 35.88 18.18 -21.05
C GLU A 243 36.32 16.81 -20.54
N LEU A 244 36.56 15.84 -21.43
CA LEU A 244 37.12 14.54 -21.04
C LEU A 244 38.50 14.71 -20.39
N ASN A 245 39.38 15.50 -21.01
CA ASN A 245 40.74 15.74 -20.49
C ASN A 245 40.72 16.48 -19.14
N ASP A 246 39.87 17.48 -18.97
CA ASP A 246 39.70 18.21 -17.71
C ASP A 246 39.16 17.26 -16.62
N TRP A 247 38.17 16.43 -16.99
CA TRP A 247 37.54 15.46 -16.09
C TRP A 247 38.49 14.35 -15.63
N ILE A 248 39.32 13.81 -16.53
CA ILE A 248 40.27 12.74 -16.20
C ILE A 248 41.46 13.28 -15.38
N THR A 249 41.95 14.48 -15.73
CA THR A 249 43.05 15.15 -15.00
C THR A 249 42.65 15.48 -13.56
N ALA A 250 41.41 15.93 -13.34
CA ALA A 250 40.88 16.19 -11.99
C ALA A 250 40.89 14.96 -11.07
N ARG A 251 41.02 13.75 -11.62
CA ARG A 251 41.11 12.47 -10.88
C ARG A 251 42.55 11.96 -10.74
N ASN A 252 43.54 12.83 -10.93
CA ASN A 252 44.97 12.52 -10.90
C ASN A 252 45.45 11.56 -12.00
N PHE A 253 44.66 11.36 -13.06
CA PHE A 253 45.14 10.67 -14.25
C PHE A 253 45.91 11.65 -15.13
N LYS A 254 47.21 11.44 -15.29
CA LYS A 254 48.10 12.25 -16.13
C LYS A 254 48.25 11.58 -17.49
N ALA A 255 48.15 12.38 -18.55
CA ALA A 255 48.43 11.92 -19.91
C ALA A 255 49.88 11.42 -20.00
N ILE A 256 50.07 10.23 -20.56
CA ILE A 256 51.38 9.64 -20.83
C ILE A 256 51.89 10.25 -22.15
N SER A 257 53.19 10.54 -22.22
CA SER A 257 53.84 11.05 -23.43
C SER A 257 53.73 10.06 -24.58
N HIS A 258 53.57 10.55 -25.82
CA HIS A 258 53.45 9.69 -27.02
C HIS A 258 54.66 8.77 -27.22
N VAL A 259 55.83 9.14 -26.68
CA VAL A 259 57.06 8.36 -26.74
C VAL A 259 56.98 7.08 -25.88
N GLU A 260 56.06 7.03 -24.93
CA GLU A 260 55.90 5.92 -23.96
C GLU A 260 54.64 5.08 -24.20
N TRP A 261 53.94 5.31 -25.31
CA TRP A 261 52.70 4.61 -25.64
C TRP A 261 52.95 3.14 -26.03
N ASP A 262 52.03 2.27 -25.62
CA ASP A 262 51.89 0.94 -26.18
C ASP A 262 51.44 1.05 -27.65
N SER A 263 51.89 0.15 -28.53
CA SER A 263 51.50 0.20 -29.94
C SER A 263 49.97 0.12 -30.05
N ASP A 264 49.39 0.96 -30.92
CA ASP A 264 47.94 1.12 -31.19
C ASP A 264 47.14 1.99 -30.20
N SER A 265 47.80 2.72 -29.30
CA SER A 265 47.12 3.67 -28.40
C SER A 265 46.86 5.03 -29.07
N LEU A 266 45.67 5.59 -28.83
CA LEU A 266 45.24 6.93 -29.26
C LEU A 266 45.34 7.95 -28.13
N SER A 267 45.18 7.50 -26.89
CA SER A 267 45.46 8.28 -25.68
C SER A 267 45.71 7.33 -24.51
N GLU A 268 46.72 7.62 -23.70
CA GLU A 268 47.03 6.86 -22.50
C GLU A 268 47.09 7.77 -21.28
N TRP A 269 46.49 7.33 -20.16
CA TRP A 269 46.53 8.02 -18.89
C TRP A 269 47.01 7.11 -17.77
N SER A 270 47.95 7.58 -16.95
CA SER A 270 48.39 6.89 -15.74
C SER A 270 47.93 7.65 -14.50
N ASN A 271 47.56 6.92 -13.45
CA ASN A 271 47.28 7.51 -12.15
C ASN A 271 48.35 7.04 -11.16
N PRO A 272 49.13 7.93 -10.54
CA PRO A 272 50.15 7.53 -9.55
C PRO A 272 49.59 6.69 -8.39
N ASN A 273 48.29 6.83 -8.09
CA ASN A 273 47.62 6.12 -7.00
C ASN A 273 46.96 4.80 -7.46
N GLN A 274 47.01 4.44 -8.74
CA GLN A 274 46.49 3.18 -9.25
C GLN A 274 47.56 2.44 -10.05
N GLU A 275 47.74 1.15 -9.78
CA GLU A 275 48.58 0.34 -10.66
C GLU A 275 47.97 0.26 -12.06
N GLY A 276 48.81 0.51 -13.07
CA GLY A 276 48.46 0.44 -14.48
C GLY A 276 48.18 1.77 -15.17
N TYR A 277 47.76 1.68 -16.43
CA TYR A 277 47.38 2.81 -17.27
C TYR A 277 46.06 2.50 -18.00
N VAL A 278 45.34 3.56 -18.32
CA VAL A 278 44.10 3.51 -19.10
C VAL A 278 44.48 3.88 -20.53
N LYS A 279 44.15 3.01 -21.49
CA LYS A 279 44.37 3.29 -22.91
C LYS A 279 43.06 3.35 -23.67
N LEU A 280 42.92 4.38 -24.49
CA LEU A 280 41.86 4.53 -25.49
C LEU A 280 42.48 4.21 -26.86
N THR A 281 41.90 3.27 -27.60
CA THR A 281 42.42 2.80 -28.91
C THR A 281 41.53 3.18 -30.10
N TYR A 282 40.38 3.81 -29.86
CA TYR A 282 39.46 4.26 -30.90
C TYR A 282 39.08 5.72 -30.68
N ASP A 283 39.00 6.49 -31.76
CA ASP A 283 38.68 7.91 -31.66
C ASP A 283 37.17 8.11 -31.57
N ILE A 284 36.71 8.44 -30.37
CA ILE A 284 35.29 8.69 -30.08
C ILE A 284 34.89 10.14 -30.39
N PHE A 285 35.82 10.96 -30.87
CA PHE A 285 35.57 12.37 -31.19
C PHE A 285 35.68 12.64 -32.69
N ASP A 286 34.89 13.58 -33.18
CA ASP A 286 34.98 14.08 -34.55
C ASP A 286 36.20 14.99 -34.74
N LYS A 287 36.38 15.50 -35.97
CA LYS A 287 37.50 16.40 -36.35
C LYS A 287 37.49 17.72 -35.57
N ASP A 288 36.33 18.15 -35.06
CA ASP A 288 36.16 19.35 -34.26
C ASP A 288 36.30 19.05 -32.75
N GLY A 289 36.59 17.80 -32.39
CA GLY A 289 36.77 17.36 -31.01
C GLY A 289 35.47 17.16 -30.24
N ARG A 290 34.31 17.12 -30.92
CA ARG A 290 33.01 16.82 -30.31
C ARG A 290 32.79 15.32 -30.24
N LEU A 291 32.13 14.85 -29.20
CA LEU A 291 31.83 13.43 -29.05
C LEU A 291 30.97 12.97 -30.24
N ILE A 292 31.26 11.80 -30.81
CA ILE A 292 30.45 11.22 -31.88
C ILE A 292 29.27 10.50 -31.22
N PRO A 293 28.00 10.76 -31.61
CA PRO A 293 26.86 10.07 -31.03
C PRO A 293 26.88 8.61 -31.47
N MET A 294 26.80 7.70 -30.50
CA MET A 294 26.93 6.26 -30.74
C MET A 294 26.11 5.45 -29.72
N THR A 295 25.57 4.33 -30.17
CA THR A 295 24.72 3.41 -29.40
C THR A 295 25.52 2.28 -28.73
N ASP A 296 24.89 1.55 -27.80
CA ASP A 296 25.51 0.40 -27.13
C ASP A 296 25.93 -0.72 -28.12
N ASN A 297 25.24 -0.85 -29.27
CA ASN A 297 25.58 -1.87 -30.29
C ASN A 297 26.81 -1.51 -31.13
N GLU A 298 27.17 -0.23 -31.18
CA GLU A 298 28.29 0.28 -31.96
C GLU A 298 29.58 0.39 -31.12
N TRP A 299 29.46 0.32 -29.78
CA TRP A 299 30.60 0.35 -28.86
C TRP A 299 31.31 -0.99 -28.78
N ASP A 300 32.65 -0.98 -28.84
CA ASP A 300 33.47 -2.13 -28.45
C ASP A 300 34.21 -1.83 -27.13
N ASP A 301 33.98 -2.66 -26.10
CA ASP A 301 34.66 -2.56 -24.81
C ASP A 301 36.18 -2.66 -24.91
N LYS A 302 36.72 -3.19 -26.01
CA LYS A 302 38.16 -3.20 -26.27
C LYS A 302 38.73 -1.81 -26.53
N TRP A 303 37.89 -0.81 -26.84
CA TRP A 303 38.37 0.54 -27.13
C TRP A 303 38.89 1.26 -25.91
N LEU A 304 38.43 0.93 -24.70
CA LEU A 304 38.90 1.53 -23.46
C LEU A 304 39.30 0.44 -22.45
N GLN A 305 40.59 0.29 -22.21
CA GLN A 305 41.13 -0.79 -21.37
C GLN A 305 42.02 -0.24 -20.26
N LYS A 306 41.99 -0.90 -19.09
CA LYS A 306 43.01 -0.75 -18.06
C LYS A 306 44.07 -1.84 -18.24
N LYS A 307 45.34 -1.46 -18.39
CA LYS A 307 46.49 -2.35 -18.58
C LYS A 307 47.48 -2.21 -17.43
N ASN A 308 48.20 -3.29 -17.13
CA ASN A 308 49.23 -3.30 -16.09
C ASN A 308 50.58 -2.79 -16.64
N PRO A 309 51.49 -2.27 -15.78
CA PRO A 309 52.75 -1.70 -16.22
C PRO A 309 53.66 -2.68 -17.01
N SER A 310 53.54 -3.97 -16.74
CA SER A 310 54.35 -5.04 -17.34
C SER A 310 54.03 -5.36 -18.81
N SER A 311 52.98 -4.78 -19.40
CA SER A 311 52.65 -4.98 -20.82
C SER A 311 53.33 -4.00 -21.78
N ARG A 312 54.16 -3.06 -21.29
CA ARG A 312 54.91 -2.12 -22.14
C ARG A 312 56.00 -2.87 -22.90
N ARG A 313 55.85 -3.03 -24.22
CA ARG A 313 56.95 -3.41 -25.11
C ARG A 313 57.86 -2.20 -25.30
N ILE A 314 58.96 -2.12 -24.56
CA ILE A 314 60.04 -1.18 -24.87
C ILE A 314 60.78 -1.77 -26.08
N PRO A 315 60.86 -1.10 -27.25
CA PRO A 315 61.77 -1.51 -28.32
C PRO A 315 63.20 -1.45 -27.78
N PRO A 316 64.08 -2.44 -28.07
CA PRO A 316 65.48 -2.31 -27.66
C PRO A 316 66.08 -1.02 -28.25
N PRO A 317 66.94 -0.30 -27.50
CA PRO A 317 67.57 0.90 -28.02
C PRO A 317 68.39 0.58 -29.28
N ASP A 318 68.25 1.41 -30.32
CA ASP A 318 69.16 1.45 -31.47
C ASP A 318 70.55 1.81 -30.94
N ASP A 319 71.47 0.84 -30.93
CA ASP A 319 72.89 1.06 -30.71
C ASP A 319 73.50 1.69 -31.98
N ASP A 320 73.24 2.99 -32.20
CA ASP A 320 74.07 3.82 -33.07
C ASP A 320 75.26 4.35 -32.25
N ILE A 321 76.36 3.60 -32.29
CA ILE A 321 77.67 4.01 -31.77
C ILE A 321 78.36 4.87 -32.83
N PRO A 322 78.68 6.16 -32.59
CA PRO A 322 79.51 6.93 -33.49
C PRO A 322 81.00 6.67 -33.19
N PHE A 323 81.68 6.09 -34.20
CA PHE A 323 83.14 5.97 -34.47
C PHE A 323 84.13 5.79 -33.32
#